data_AF-A0A814UJK4-F1
#
_entry.id   AF-A0A814UJK4-F1
#
_cell.length_a   1.000
_cell.length_b   1.000
_cell.length_c   1.000
_cell.angle_alpha   90.00
_cell.angle_beta   90.00
_cell.angle_gamma   90.00
#
_symmetry.space_group_name_H-M   'P 1'
#
loop_
_entity.id
_entity.type
_entity.pdbx_description
1 polymer ?
#
loop_
_entity_poly.entity_id
_entity_poly.type
_entity_poly.pdbx_seq_one_letter_code
_entity_poly.pdbx_strand_id
1 'polypeptide(L)'
;MSSSLTYFNKDTFLDGTGRGKLSRQVAFTLQSNMESPCPPSLSIIKDKTKKKKHHHIPEIVSIDIKLPLPPNMEHNKPIFIPCEQFPSDYISPTSLSILHWSKYHGRNISFYLKDIGYFSTADRSDANRCREDFRYLKQLIYDINDIRQLKQMKIEFDLNIGSAYLNPAEPSTSLDSILWWISRHKTSLLDKKGRFTFDFVAWRGTIRKIMSSLFNYDTDWRIGVIHYRGAYFFHVFHTETELNIEFGQTPIEKRMCYWGHKFEDYLCSETPPLFPSPKKLFSLVNLATLGVHTLVYGSEIDACTPDSILNDDNNNKSKTITNLNNDIDSNKTHKKKRTYVEIKVVYAQNMLELHTTTARKYGKWWSQCFLTGIEQILLGFRDDYGIVRQIQPLLIKDIETRARTWSSSSFLSFLNEFCAFVRKTITKDYFEDGKTVYLFYFSPQEKKIKWRTTTESAYQFLPDWFTSQDFSSSEVVIPSEH
;
A
#
# COMPACT_ATOMS: atom_id res chain seq x y z
N MET A 1 53.69 16.97 1.65
CA MET A 1 52.86 18.20 1.63
C MET A 1 51.53 17.82 0.99
N SER A 2 50.55 17.29 1.72
CA SER A 2 49.59 17.93 2.65
C SER A 2 48.68 18.98 2.01
N SER A 3 47.40 18.63 1.83
CA SER A 3 46.19 19.42 2.18
C SER A 3 44.96 18.75 1.54
N SER A 4 44.23 17.91 2.27
CA SER A 4 43.09 18.24 3.17
C SER A 4 41.77 18.44 2.41
N LEU A 5 40.94 17.39 2.46
CA LEU A 5 39.48 17.42 2.31
C LEU A 5 38.86 18.42 3.30
N THR A 6 37.87 19.18 2.85
CA THR A 6 36.97 19.95 3.71
C THR A 6 35.52 19.52 3.50
N TYR A 7 35.06 18.70 4.45
CA TYR A 7 33.77 18.68 5.15
C TYR A 7 32.46 19.11 4.46
N PHE A 8 31.55 18.11 4.45
CA PHE A 8 30.12 18.17 4.76
C PHE A 8 29.54 19.50 5.26
N ASN A 9 28.52 19.99 4.55
CA ASN A 9 27.59 20.99 5.07
C ASN A 9 26.30 20.27 5.51
N LYS A 10 26.11 20.15 6.83
CA LYS A 10 24.82 19.86 7.46
C LYS A 10 24.11 21.20 7.69
N ASP A 11 22.78 21.14 7.63
CA ASP A 11 21.82 22.12 8.16
C ASP A 11 21.45 23.33 7.29
N THR A 12 20.23 23.26 6.73
CA THR A 12 19.22 24.34 6.83
C THR A 12 17.83 23.74 6.64
N PHE A 13 17.35 23.02 7.66
CA PHE A 13 15.92 22.95 7.95
C PHE A 13 15.65 23.97 9.05
N LEU A 14 15.08 25.11 8.68
CA LEU A 14 14.58 26.12 9.61
C LEU A 14 13.27 25.61 10.22
N ASP A 15 13.29 25.26 11.49
CA ASP A 15 12.10 25.11 12.30
C ASP A 15 11.64 26.49 12.80
N GLY A 16 10.43 26.88 12.39
CA GLY A 16 9.81 28.17 12.73
C GLY A 16 9.35 28.27 14.18
N THR A 17 10.20 27.95 15.16
CA THR A 17 9.91 28.17 16.57
C THR A 17 11.09 28.84 17.24
N GLY A 18 11.26 30.14 17.00
CA GLY A 18 12.22 30.96 17.73
C GLY A 18 12.00 30.84 19.24
N ARG A 19 12.88 30.08 19.91
CA ARG A 19 13.19 30.12 21.35
C ARG A 19 14.39 29.23 21.62
N GLY A 20 15.57 29.85 21.67
CA GLY A 20 16.82 29.19 22.06
C GLY A 20 16.84 28.80 23.53
N LYS A 21 17.50 27.68 23.85
CA LYS A 21 18.01 27.39 25.20
C LYS A 21 19.44 26.86 25.11
N LEU A 22 20.30 27.53 25.87
CA LEU A 22 21.74 27.29 25.98
C LEU A 22 22.06 25.88 26.52
N SER A 23 23.06 25.26 25.90
CA SER A 23 23.77 24.06 26.33
C SER A 23 24.67 24.34 27.55
N ARG A 24 24.56 23.53 28.60
CA ARG A 24 25.61 23.37 29.64
C ARG A 24 26.48 22.18 29.26
N GLN A 25 27.77 22.43 29.02
CA GLN A 25 28.83 21.43 28.91
C GLN A 25 29.09 20.80 30.28
N VAL A 26 29.20 19.46 30.32
CA VAL A 26 29.89 18.74 31.38
C VAL A 26 30.93 17.87 30.70
N ALA A 27 32.20 18.21 30.90
CA ALA A 27 33.36 17.45 30.46
C ALA A 27 33.58 16.27 31.42
N PHE A 28 33.91 15.10 30.88
CA PHE A 28 34.55 14.03 31.65
C PHE A 28 35.81 13.56 30.94
N THR A 29 36.91 13.66 31.67
CA THR A 29 38.28 13.36 31.31
C THR A 29 38.53 11.85 31.28
N LEU A 30 39.24 11.38 30.26
CA LEU A 30 39.78 10.02 30.15
C LEU A 30 41.01 9.85 31.04
N GLN A 31 41.09 8.74 31.77
CA GLN A 31 42.35 8.22 32.30
C GLN A 31 42.43 6.71 32.02
N SER A 32 43.54 6.35 31.38
CA SER A 32 44.07 5.00 31.18
C SER A 32 44.54 4.37 32.49
N ASN A 33 44.39 3.05 32.64
CA ASN A 33 45.44 2.20 33.23
C ASN A 33 45.22 0.72 32.88
N MET A 34 46.36 0.06 32.67
CA MET A 34 46.55 -1.35 32.33
C MET A 34 46.26 -2.29 33.51
N GLU A 35 45.87 -3.53 33.18
CA GLU A 35 46.54 -4.81 33.53
C GLU A 35 45.53 -5.96 33.64
N SER A 36 45.96 -7.12 33.15
CA SER A 36 45.30 -8.43 33.26
C SER A 36 46.18 -9.34 34.13
N PRO A 37 45.61 -10.35 34.82
CA PRO A 37 45.80 -11.72 34.34
C PRO A 37 44.59 -12.67 34.58
N CYS A 38 44.69 -13.85 33.97
CA CYS A 38 43.67 -14.90 33.75
C CYS A 38 43.61 -15.95 34.92
N PRO A 39 42.88 -17.09 34.86
CA PRO A 39 41.78 -17.47 35.77
C PRO A 39 42.07 -18.74 36.62
N PRO A 40 41.06 -19.29 37.34
CA PRO A 40 41.00 -20.74 37.56
C PRO A 40 39.68 -21.40 37.12
N SER A 41 39.81 -22.71 36.93
CA SER A 41 38.96 -23.66 36.20
C SER A 41 37.93 -24.43 37.06
N LEU A 42 36.94 -24.99 36.35
CA LEU A 42 36.19 -26.25 36.57
C LEU A 42 35.11 -26.33 37.68
N SER A 43 33.86 -26.58 37.26
CA SER A 43 33.20 -27.87 37.53
C SER A 43 32.00 -28.12 36.61
N ILE A 44 31.89 -29.39 36.19
CA ILE A 44 30.95 -29.97 35.24
C ILE A 44 29.73 -30.47 36.03
N ILE A 45 28.52 -30.04 35.67
CA ILE A 45 27.29 -30.74 36.02
C ILE A 45 26.59 -31.13 34.72
N LYS A 46 26.60 -32.45 34.46
CA LYS A 46 25.79 -33.09 33.42
C LYS A 46 24.34 -33.05 33.87
N ASP A 47 23.43 -32.52 33.07
CA ASP A 47 22.03 -32.86 33.21
C ASP A 47 21.34 -33.11 31.87
N LYS A 48 20.43 -34.08 31.94
CA LYS A 48 19.98 -34.93 30.84
C LYS A 48 19.08 -34.18 29.84
N THR A 49 19.31 -34.50 28.59
CA THR A 49 18.63 -34.02 27.39
C THR A 49 17.11 -34.30 27.40
N LYS A 50 16.29 -33.25 27.46
CA LYS A 50 14.96 -33.25 26.83
C LYS A 50 15.08 -32.62 25.44
N LYS A 51 14.96 -33.41 24.38
CA LYS A 51 14.88 -32.92 22.99
C LYS A 51 13.65 -32.03 22.82
N LYS A 52 13.79 -30.72 23.00
CA LYS A 52 12.88 -29.73 22.43
C LYS A 52 13.15 -29.69 20.92
N LYS A 53 12.11 -29.87 20.11
CA LYS A 53 12.15 -29.52 18.69
C LYS A 53 12.31 -28.00 18.60
N HIS A 54 13.55 -27.53 18.55
CA HIS A 54 13.84 -26.15 18.16
C HIS A 54 13.45 -26.02 16.69
N HIS A 55 12.48 -25.14 16.39
CA HIS A 55 12.39 -24.59 15.04
C HIS A 55 13.71 -23.87 14.80
N HIS A 56 14.51 -24.37 13.86
CA HIS A 56 15.79 -23.77 13.51
C HIS A 56 15.46 -22.39 12.95
N ILE A 57 15.77 -21.33 13.70
CA ILE A 57 15.80 -19.98 13.13
C ILE A 57 16.95 -20.00 12.12
N PRO A 58 16.70 -19.78 10.82
CA PRO A 58 17.79 -19.75 9.85
C PRO A 58 18.72 -18.58 10.20
N GLU A 59 20.02 -18.85 10.26
CA GLU A 59 21.03 -17.80 10.39
C GLU A 59 21.21 -17.18 9.00
N ILE A 60 20.60 -16.02 8.79
CA ILE A 60 20.68 -15.31 7.50
C ILE A 60 22.01 -14.56 7.48
N VAL A 61 23.03 -15.23 6.95
CA VAL A 61 24.33 -14.64 6.63
C VAL A 61 24.21 -13.99 5.25
N SER A 62 24.53 -12.70 5.14
CA SER A 62 24.63 -12.04 3.85
C SER A 62 25.71 -12.72 3.01
N ILE A 63 25.36 -13.17 1.81
CA ILE A 63 26.32 -13.71 0.87
C ILE A 63 26.74 -12.55 -0.03
N ASP A 64 28.02 -12.21 -0.04
CA ASP A 64 28.60 -11.29 -1.02
C ASP A 64 28.57 -11.96 -2.41
N ILE A 65 27.50 -11.73 -3.15
CA ILE A 65 27.34 -12.22 -4.53
C ILE A 65 27.66 -11.07 -5.50
N LYS A 66 28.73 -11.21 -6.29
CA LYS A 66 29.03 -10.28 -7.39
C LYS A 66 28.03 -10.48 -8.53
N LEU A 67 27.11 -9.53 -8.71
CA LEU A 67 26.13 -9.52 -9.81
C LEU A 67 26.72 -8.88 -11.08
N PRO A 68 26.37 -9.39 -12.28
CA PRO A 68 26.91 -8.89 -13.56
C PRO A 68 26.30 -7.55 -13.99
N LEU A 69 27.11 -6.50 -14.18
CA LEU A 69 26.66 -5.14 -14.50
C LEU A 69 25.59 -5.09 -15.62
N PRO A 70 24.51 -4.29 -15.46
CA PRO A 70 23.44 -4.20 -16.45
C PRO A 70 23.93 -3.58 -17.77
N PRO A 71 23.37 -4.00 -18.92
CA PRO A 71 23.63 -3.34 -20.20
C PRO A 71 23.07 -1.91 -20.19
N ASN A 72 23.77 -0.97 -20.86
CA ASN A 72 23.26 0.38 -21.11
C ASN A 72 21.98 0.28 -21.96
N MET A 73 20.82 0.45 -21.33
CA MET A 73 19.55 0.58 -22.06
C MET A 73 19.30 2.06 -22.34
N GLU A 74 19.28 2.44 -23.62
CA GLU A 74 18.69 3.71 -24.03
C GLU A 74 17.19 3.65 -23.75
N HIS A 75 16.75 4.37 -22.72
CA HIS A 75 15.33 4.50 -22.43
C HIS A 75 14.67 5.36 -23.51
N ASN A 76 13.72 4.78 -24.25
CA ASN A 76 12.81 5.56 -25.08
C ASN A 76 12.15 6.63 -24.20
N LYS A 77 12.37 7.91 -24.53
CA LYS A 77 11.72 9.02 -23.84
C LYS A 77 10.20 8.85 -24.01
N PRO A 78 9.43 8.82 -22.91
CA PRO A 78 7.98 8.78 -23.02
C PRO A 78 7.51 9.99 -23.85
N ILE A 79 6.57 9.75 -24.76
CA ILE A 79 5.94 10.83 -25.52
C ILE A 79 5.07 11.60 -24.54
N PHE A 80 5.50 12.83 -24.23
CA PHE A 80 4.77 13.74 -23.39
C PHE A 80 3.54 14.25 -24.13
N ILE A 81 2.36 14.05 -23.56
CA ILE A 81 1.21 14.88 -23.90
C ILE A 81 1.36 16.15 -23.04
N PRO A 82 1.66 17.32 -23.62
CA PRO A 82 1.62 18.57 -22.87
C PRO A 82 0.18 18.79 -22.42
N CYS A 83 -0.13 18.38 -21.19
CA CYS A 83 -1.41 18.67 -20.62
C CYS A 83 -1.35 20.07 -20.05
N GLU A 84 -2.06 21.00 -20.69
CA GLU A 84 -2.50 22.24 -20.06
C GLU A 84 -3.04 21.90 -18.67
N GLN A 85 -2.32 22.30 -17.62
CA GLN A 85 -2.96 22.50 -16.32
C GLN A 85 -4.21 23.34 -16.59
N PHE A 86 -5.23 23.22 -15.74
CA PHE A 86 -6.31 24.19 -15.77
C PHE A 86 -5.68 25.58 -15.92
N PRO A 87 -6.02 26.34 -16.99
CA PRO A 87 -5.46 27.66 -17.18
C PRO A 87 -5.53 28.43 -15.86
N SER A 88 -4.51 29.23 -15.54
CA SER A 88 -4.45 29.91 -14.23
C SER A 88 -5.67 30.82 -14.00
N ASP A 89 -6.32 31.24 -15.07
CA ASP A 89 -7.56 32.00 -15.14
C ASP A 89 -8.83 31.14 -15.24
N TYR A 90 -8.73 29.81 -15.22
CA TYR A 90 -9.88 28.92 -15.32
C TYR A 90 -10.83 29.06 -14.12
N ILE A 91 -12.10 29.33 -14.44
CA ILE A 91 -13.18 29.43 -13.48
C ILE A 91 -14.02 28.16 -13.55
N SER A 92 -13.94 27.35 -12.50
CA SER A 92 -14.76 26.14 -12.35
C SER A 92 -16.24 26.51 -12.20
N PRO A 93 -17.18 25.81 -12.86
CA PRO A 93 -18.61 26.11 -12.74
C PRO A 93 -19.10 26.05 -11.29
N THR A 94 -18.61 25.04 -10.55
CA THR A 94 -18.72 24.92 -9.10
C THR A 94 -17.40 24.42 -8.54
N SER A 95 -17.18 24.57 -7.23
CA SER A 95 -15.97 24.03 -6.58
C SER A 95 -16.29 23.49 -5.20
N LEU A 96 -15.44 22.58 -4.72
CA LEU A 96 -15.49 22.08 -3.35
C LEU A 96 -14.30 22.63 -2.57
N SER A 97 -14.57 23.44 -1.55
CA SER A 97 -13.52 23.96 -0.67
C SER A 97 -13.15 22.93 0.40
N ILE A 98 -11.86 22.69 0.58
CA ILE A 98 -11.36 21.81 1.64
C ILE A 98 -11.13 22.66 2.89
N LEU A 99 -11.96 22.41 3.91
CA LEU A 99 -11.84 23.09 5.19
C LEU A 99 -10.74 22.48 6.05
N HIS A 100 -10.39 23.18 7.13
CA HIS A 100 -9.53 22.60 8.17
C HIS A 100 -10.18 21.34 8.75
N TRP A 101 -9.37 20.30 9.00
CA TRP A 101 -9.85 18.97 9.34
C TRP A 101 -10.81 18.89 10.53
N SER A 102 -10.63 19.77 11.51
CA SER A 102 -11.50 19.84 12.70
C SER A 102 -12.95 20.15 12.35
N LYS A 103 -13.23 20.75 11.18
CA LYS A 103 -14.59 20.97 10.66
C LYS A 103 -15.28 19.70 10.16
N TYR A 104 -14.49 18.65 9.87
CA TYR A 104 -14.98 17.33 9.47
C TYR A 104 -14.97 16.35 10.65
N HIS A 105 -14.26 16.66 11.74
CA HIS A 105 -14.19 15.82 12.92
C HIS A 105 -15.54 15.69 13.62
N GLY A 106 -15.81 14.51 14.19
CA GLY A 106 -17.02 14.25 14.99
C GLY A 106 -18.31 14.08 14.18
N ARG A 107 -18.28 14.29 12.86
CA ARG A 107 -19.39 13.89 11.99
C ARG A 107 -19.44 12.37 11.91
N ASN A 108 -20.59 11.79 12.22
CA ASN A 108 -20.76 10.34 12.32
C ASN A 108 -21.15 9.76 10.95
N ILE A 109 -20.16 9.51 10.09
CA ILE A 109 -20.37 8.83 8.81
C ILE A 109 -20.08 7.34 9.00
N SER A 110 -21.08 6.50 8.74
CA SER A 110 -20.92 5.05 8.76
C SER A 110 -19.97 4.59 7.66
N PHE A 111 -19.11 3.63 7.99
CA PHE A 111 -18.28 2.93 7.04
C PHE A 111 -18.33 1.43 7.32
N TYR A 112 -18.78 0.65 6.35
CA TYR A 112 -18.80 -0.81 6.41
C TYR A 112 -18.00 -1.36 5.24
N LEU A 113 -17.11 -2.33 5.51
CA LEU A 113 -16.23 -2.93 4.52
C LEU A 113 -16.51 -4.43 4.39
N LYS A 114 -16.57 -4.91 3.14
CA LYS A 114 -16.71 -6.33 2.82
C LYS A 114 -15.77 -6.71 1.67
N ASP A 115 -15.05 -7.80 1.83
CA ASP A 115 -14.33 -8.44 0.72
C ASP A 115 -15.36 -9.18 -0.15
N ILE A 116 -15.49 -8.78 -1.42
CA ILE A 116 -16.44 -9.38 -2.37
C ILE A 116 -15.75 -10.24 -3.45
N GLY A 117 -14.42 -10.17 -3.54
CA GLY A 117 -13.63 -10.97 -4.45
C GLY A 117 -12.15 -10.68 -4.35
N TYR A 118 -11.38 -11.24 -5.29
CA TYR A 118 -9.95 -11.04 -5.41
C TYR A 118 -9.48 -11.40 -6.83
N PHE A 119 -8.30 -10.94 -7.21
CA PHE A 119 -7.62 -11.38 -8.43
C PHE A 119 -6.11 -11.18 -8.33
N SER A 120 -5.38 -11.95 -9.13
CA SER A 120 -3.96 -11.81 -9.41
C SER A 120 -3.78 -11.20 -10.80
N THR A 121 -2.92 -10.19 -10.94
CA THR A 121 -2.54 -9.61 -12.23
C THR A 121 -1.04 -9.37 -12.33
N ALA A 122 -0.48 -9.56 -13.52
CA ALA A 122 0.89 -9.20 -13.82
C ALA A 122 1.02 -7.81 -14.48
N ASP A 123 -0.11 -7.20 -14.87
CA ASP A 123 -0.18 -5.85 -15.42
C ASP A 123 -1.62 -5.32 -15.28
N ARG A 124 -1.79 -4.17 -14.62
CA ARG A 124 -3.11 -3.58 -14.40
C ARG A 124 -3.83 -3.18 -15.69
N SER A 125 -3.09 -2.85 -16.74
CA SER A 125 -3.61 -2.48 -18.07
C SER A 125 -3.88 -3.65 -19.01
N ASP A 126 -3.61 -4.89 -18.60
CA ASP A 126 -3.85 -6.05 -19.45
C ASP A 126 -4.85 -7.02 -18.80
N ALA A 127 -6.10 -6.91 -19.22
CA ALA A 127 -7.19 -7.79 -18.79
C ALA A 127 -6.90 -9.28 -19.09
N ASN A 128 -6.09 -9.61 -20.10
CA ASN A 128 -5.75 -11.00 -20.43
C ASN A 128 -4.77 -11.63 -19.43
N ARG A 129 -4.10 -10.80 -18.62
CA ARG A 129 -3.14 -11.22 -17.59
C ARG A 129 -3.75 -11.24 -16.19
N CYS A 130 -5.07 -11.12 -16.10
CA CYS A 130 -5.82 -11.26 -14.86
C CYS A 130 -6.29 -12.70 -14.63
N ARG A 131 -6.20 -13.18 -13.39
CA ARG A 131 -6.63 -14.52 -12.96
C ARG A 131 -7.30 -14.43 -11.59
N GLU A 132 -8.39 -15.16 -11.38
CA GLU A 132 -9.13 -15.16 -10.11
C GLU A 132 -8.56 -16.24 -9.17
N ASP A 133 -7.34 -16.00 -8.68
CA ASP A 133 -6.64 -16.92 -7.79
C ASP A 133 -5.63 -16.18 -6.90
N PHE A 134 -4.95 -16.94 -6.04
CA PHE A 134 -3.96 -16.46 -5.09
C PHE A 134 -2.51 -16.55 -5.60
N ARG A 135 -2.26 -16.74 -6.91
CA ARG A 135 -0.92 -17.08 -7.43
C ARG A 135 0.14 -16.02 -7.13
N TYR A 136 -0.27 -14.77 -6.94
CA TYR A 136 0.62 -13.65 -6.62
C TYR A 136 0.46 -13.14 -5.18
N LEU A 137 -0.35 -13.80 -4.35
CA LEU A 137 -0.44 -13.48 -2.93
C LEU A 137 0.80 -14.03 -2.23
N LYS A 138 1.67 -13.14 -1.76
CA LYS A 138 2.85 -13.50 -0.97
C LYS A 138 2.42 -13.95 0.43
N GLN A 139 3.08 -14.97 0.95
CA GLN A 139 2.95 -15.40 2.35
C GLN A 139 4.20 -15.00 3.10
N LEU A 140 4.04 -14.47 4.31
CA LEU A 140 5.18 -14.26 5.19
C LEU A 140 5.76 -15.61 5.62
N ILE A 141 7.09 -15.69 5.67
CA ILE A 141 7.79 -16.88 6.20
C ILE A 141 7.97 -16.84 7.73
N TYR A 142 7.50 -15.77 8.37
CA TYR A 142 7.61 -15.52 9.81
C TYR A 142 6.22 -15.29 10.45
N ASP A 143 6.03 -15.71 11.71
CA ASP A 143 4.84 -15.34 12.47
C ASP A 143 5.03 -13.96 13.08
N ILE A 144 4.36 -12.96 12.48
CA ILE A 144 4.43 -11.57 12.93
C ILE A 144 3.80 -11.33 14.30
N ASN A 145 2.98 -12.26 14.79
CA ASN A 145 2.41 -12.18 16.13
C ASN A 145 3.38 -12.71 17.19
N ASP A 146 4.39 -13.51 16.80
CA ASP A 146 5.46 -13.93 17.69
C ASP A 146 6.55 -12.85 17.78
N ILE A 147 6.27 -11.82 18.58
CA ILE A 147 7.22 -10.74 18.87
C ILE A 147 8.54 -11.28 19.43
N ARG A 148 8.54 -12.44 20.12
CA ARG A 148 9.78 -13.03 20.64
C ARG A 148 10.61 -13.59 19.49
N GLN A 149 9.98 -14.28 18.53
CA GLN A 149 10.63 -14.70 17.29
C GLN A 149 11.24 -13.49 16.58
N LEU A 150 10.45 -12.45 16.30
CA LEU A 150 10.94 -11.25 15.61
C LEU A 150 12.11 -10.56 16.30
N LYS A 151 12.11 -10.48 17.64
CA LYS A 151 13.20 -9.89 18.43
C LYS A 151 14.47 -10.74 18.47
N GLN A 152 14.34 -12.06 18.32
CA GLN A 152 15.46 -12.99 18.34
C GLN A 152 16.09 -13.19 16.96
N MET A 153 15.40 -12.78 15.89
CA MET A 153 15.96 -12.79 14.55
C MET A 153 17.16 -11.84 14.50
N LYS A 154 18.34 -12.40 14.21
CA LYS A 154 19.50 -11.61 13.78
C LYS A 154 19.25 -11.22 12.33
N ILE A 155 18.82 -9.98 12.10
CA ILE A 155 18.44 -9.48 10.78
C ILE A 155 19.52 -8.53 10.29
N GLU A 156 20.02 -8.76 9.08
CA GLU A 156 20.86 -7.83 8.32
C GLU A 156 20.43 -7.87 6.85
N PHE A 157 19.23 -7.35 6.58
CA PHE A 157 18.72 -7.33 5.21
C PHE A 157 19.30 -6.14 4.45
N ASP A 158 20.15 -6.41 3.47
CA ASP A 158 20.68 -5.40 2.56
C ASP A 158 19.69 -5.11 1.43
N LEU A 159 19.01 -3.97 1.53
CA LEU A 159 18.02 -3.56 0.54
C LEU A 159 18.66 -3.11 -0.79
N ASN A 160 19.98 -2.94 -0.86
CA ASN A 160 20.68 -2.55 -2.09
C ASN A 160 20.88 -3.71 -3.07
N ILE A 161 20.80 -4.97 -2.62
CA ILE A 161 21.03 -6.14 -3.47
C ILE A 161 20.00 -6.18 -4.60
N GLY A 162 20.46 -5.98 -5.83
CA GLY A 162 19.62 -5.96 -7.04
C GLY A 162 19.18 -4.56 -7.48
N SER A 163 19.46 -3.51 -6.68
CA SER A 163 19.01 -2.14 -6.98
C SER A 163 19.57 -1.56 -8.29
N ALA A 164 20.73 -2.03 -8.74
CA ALA A 164 21.33 -1.62 -10.02
C ALA A 164 20.53 -2.08 -11.25
N TYR A 165 19.66 -3.09 -11.10
CA TYR A 165 18.84 -3.66 -12.18
C TYR A 165 17.38 -3.19 -12.09
N LEU A 166 17.12 -2.15 -11.29
CA LEU A 166 15.77 -1.60 -11.14
C LEU A 166 15.24 -1.16 -12.50
N ASN A 167 14.15 -1.80 -12.94
CA ASN A 167 13.30 -1.23 -13.97
C ASN A 167 12.20 -0.40 -13.26
N PRO A 168 12.23 0.93 -13.36
CA PRO A 168 11.39 1.82 -12.54
C PRO A 168 9.93 1.88 -13.01
N ALA A 169 9.45 0.93 -13.83
CA ALA A 169 8.08 0.95 -14.31
C ALA A 169 7.10 0.76 -13.13
N GLU A 170 6.47 1.84 -12.71
CA GLU A 170 5.35 1.82 -11.77
C GLU A 170 4.18 1.02 -12.36
N PRO A 171 3.37 0.34 -11.52
CA PRO A 171 2.18 -0.32 -11.99
C PRO A 171 1.22 0.67 -12.65
N SER A 172 0.68 0.29 -13.79
CA SER A 172 -0.36 1.05 -14.48
C SER A 172 -1.50 1.44 -13.52
N THR A 173 -1.99 2.68 -13.64
CA THR A 173 -3.16 3.16 -12.90
C THR A 173 -4.48 2.74 -13.56
N SER A 174 -4.40 2.01 -14.69
CA SER A 174 -5.56 1.55 -15.46
C SER A 174 -6.54 0.76 -14.59
N LEU A 175 -7.84 0.95 -14.86
CA LEU A 175 -8.91 0.20 -14.21
C LEU A 175 -9.12 -1.19 -14.84
N ASP A 176 -8.46 -1.52 -15.95
CA ASP A 176 -8.78 -2.71 -16.76
C ASP A 176 -8.86 -4.00 -15.96
N SER A 177 -7.95 -4.23 -15.02
CA SER A 177 -8.00 -5.41 -14.15
C SER A 177 -9.23 -5.45 -13.23
N ILE A 178 -9.65 -4.31 -12.68
CA ILE A 178 -10.89 -4.23 -11.87
C ILE A 178 -12.11 -4.39 -12.78
N LEU A 179 -12.11 -3.75 -13.94
CA LEU A 179 -13.20 -3.84 -14.93
C LEU A 179 -13.36 -5.28 -15.43
N TRP A 180 -12.25 -5.99 -15.63
CA TRP A 180 -12.24 -7.41 -16.00
C TRP A 180 -12.93 -8.25 -14.94
N TRP A 181 -12.62 -8.00 -13.67
CA TRP A 181 -13.28 -8.69 -12.56
C TRP A 181 -14.78 -8.35 -12.53
N ILE A 182 -15.15 -7.06 -12.62
CA ILE A 182 -16.56 -6.63 -12.65
C ILE A 182 -17.34 -7.31 -13.80
N SER A 183 -16.79 -7.39 -15.01
CA SER A 183 -17.42 -8.05 -16.16
C SER A 183 -17.72 -9.53 -15.91
N ARG A 184 -16.87 -10.24 -15.15
CA ARG A 184 -17.08 -11.66 -14.81
C ARG A 184 -18.12 -11.86 -13.71
N HIS A 185 -18.29 -10.90 -12.82
CA HIS A 185 -19.27 -10.94 -11.73
C HIS A 185 -20.51 -10.08 -12.01
N LYS A 186 -20.75 -9.72 -13.28
CA LYS A 186 -21.84 -8.82 -13.69
C LYS A 186 -23.22 -9.23 -13.19
N THR A 187 -23.49 -10.53 -13.09
CA THR A 187 -24.80 -11.07 -12.66
C THR A 187 -25.16 -10.72 -11.21
N SER A 188 -24.17 -10.57 -10.33
CA SER A 188 -24.39 -10.20 -8.93
C SER A 188 -24.22 -8.70 -8.65
N LEU A 189 -23.68 -7.96 -9.62
CA LEU A 189 -23.34 -6.54 -9.51
C LEU A 189 -24.26 -5.61 -10.30
N LEU A 190 -25.17 -6.18 -11.09
CA LEU A 190 -26.16 -5.45 -11.87
C LEU A 190 -27.58 -5.66 -11.33
N ASP A 191 -28.39 -4.61 -11.41
CA ASP A 191 -29.82 -4.70 -11.18
C ASP A 191 -30.55 -5.29 -12.41
N LYS A 192 -31.86 -5.50 -12.28
CA LYS A 192 -32.72 -6.02 -13.36
C LYS A 192 -32.76 -5.12 -14.61
N LYS A 193 -32.27 -3.88 -14.52
CA LYS A 193 -32.22 -2.90 -15.61
C LYS A 193 -30.80 -2.81 -16.21
N GLY A 194 -29.86 -3.64 -15.77
CA GLY A 194 -28.48 -3.63 -16.25
C GLY A 194 -27.66 -2.43 -15.76
N ARG A 195 -28.08 -1.79 -14.64
CA ARG A 195 -27.32 -0.75 -13.94
C ARG A 195 -26.51 -1.35 -12.80
N PHE A 196 -25.35 -0.78 -12.50
CA PHE A 196 -24.57 -1.23 -11.34
C PHE A 196 -25.31 -0.98 -10.03
N THR A 197 -25.21 -1.93 -9.11
CA THR A 197 -25.80 -1.84 -7.76
C THR A 197 -24.92 -1.06 -6.78
N PHE A 198 -23.84 -0.44 -7.27
CA PHE A 198 -22.92 0.39 -6.51
C PHE A 198 -22.74 1.75 -7.19
N ASP A 199 -22.31 2.75 -6.42
CA ASP A 199 -22.20 4.13 -6.92
C ASP A 199 -20.82 4.44 -7.52
N PHE A 200 -19.72 4.00 -6.91
CA PHE A 200 -18.37 4.43 -7.31
C PHE A 200 -17.43 3.25 -7.55
N VAL A 201 -16.53 3.38 -8.52
CA VAL A 201 -15.46 2.41 -8.81
C VAL A 201 -14.11 3.11 -8.85
N ALA A 202 -13.10 2.56 -8.16
CA ALA A 202 -11.76 3.13 -8.17
C ALA A 202 -10.68 2.10 -7.79
N TRP A 203 -9.41 2.48 -7.88
CA TRP A 203 -8.38 1.85 -7.05
C TRP A 203 -8.40 2.42 -5.63
N ARG A 204 -8.07 1.60 -4.62
CA ARG A 204 -7.89 2.02 -3.22
C ARG A 204 -6.96 3.24 -3.11
N GLY A 205 -5.90 3.28 -3.92
CA GLY A 205 -4.94 4.38 -3.97
C GLY A 205 -5.60 5.73 -4.33
N THR A 206 -6.58 5.73 -5.24
CA THR A 206 -7.34 6.93 -5.64
C THR A 206 -8.20 7.44 -4.49
N ILE A 207 -8.93 6.55 -3.81
CA ILE A 207 -9.75 6.89 -2.64
C ILE A 207 -8.87 7.46 -1.51
N ARG A 208 -7.73 6.81 -1.23
CA ARG A 208 -6.71 7.31 -0.30
C ARG A 208 -6.21 8.71 -0.69
N LYS A 209 -5.96 8.97 -1.99
CA LYS A 209 -5.49 10.28 -2.50
C LYS A 209 -6.51 11.37 -2.20
N ILE A 210 -7.80 11.12 -2.49
CA ILE A 210 -8.92 12.03 -2.15
C ILE A 210 -8.94 12.29 -0.65
N MET A 211 -9.04 11.24 0.16
CA MET A 211 -9.06 11.31 1.64
C MET A 211 -7.88 12.13 2.20
N SER A 212 -6.68 11.94 1.65
CA SER A 212 -5.45 12.59 2.10
C SER A 212 -5.41 14.10 1.85
N SER A 213 -6.29 14.64 1.00
CA SER A 213 -6.34 16.09 0.66
C SER A 213 -6.60 16.98 1.87
N LEU A 214 -7.20 16.43 2.94
CA LEU A 214 -7.41 17.15 4.20
C LEU A 214 -6.12 17.52 4.95
N PHE A 215 -5.01 16.82 4.68
CA PHE A 215 -3.79 16.89 5.50
C PHE A 215 -2.52 16.98 4.67
N ASN A 216 -2.58 16.57 3.41
CA ASN A 216 -1.45 16.55 2.49
C ASN A 216 -1.57 17.73 1.53
N TYR A 217 -1.08 18.89 1.97
CA TYR A 217 -1.11 20.13 1.20
C TYR A 217 0.12 20.31 0.29
N ASP A 218 0.93 19.26 0.12
CA ASP A 218 2.19 19.34 -0.63
C ASP A 218 2.06 18.74 -2.04
N THR A 219 0.97 18.03 -2.32
CA THR A 219 0.77 17.33 -3.60
C THR A 219 -0.62 17.61 -4.15
N ASP A 220 -0.66 18.13 -5.36
CA ASP A 220 -1.89 18.23 -6.15
C ASP A 220 -2.33 16.84 -6.63
N TRP A 221 -3.52 16.77 -7.22
CA TRP A 221 -3.95 15.58 -7.94
C TRP A 221 -4.97 15.90 -9.00
N ARG A 222 -5.04 15.00 -9.99
CA ARG A 222 -6.07 14.99 -11.02
C ARG A 222 -6.76 13.64 -11.06
N ILE A 223 -8.09 13.66 -11.01
CA ILE A 223 -8.93 12.46 -11.10
C ILE A 223 -9.98 12.69 -12.17
N GLY A 224 -9.99 11.84 -13.19
CA GLY A 224 -11.09 11.80 -14.14
C GLY A 224 -12.22 10.92 -13.64
N VAL A 225 -13.44 11.34 -13.93
CA VAL A 225 -14.66 10.62 -13.60
C VAL A 225 -15.47 10.42 -14.88
N ILE A 226 -15.79 9.17 -15.19
CA ILE A 226 -16.76 8.81 -16.23
C ILE A 226 -17.99 8.22 -15.52
N HIS A 227 -19.18 8.69 -15.90
CA HIS A 227 -20.44 8.14 -15.41
C HIS A 227 -21.00 7.17 -16.45
N TYR A 228 -21.17 5.90 -16.06
CA TYR A 228 -21.59 4.84 -16.96
C TYR A 228 -22.45 3.81 -16.23
N ARG A 229 -23.64 3.51 -16.79
CA ARG A 229 -24.62 2.55 -16.22
C ARG A 229 -24.94 2.80 -14.74
N GLY A 230 -25.03 4.07 -14.36
CA GLY A 230 -25.32 4.52 -13.01
C GLY A 230 -24.18 4.49 -11.99
N ALA A 231 -22.96 4.12 -12.39
CA ALA A 231 -21.77 4.19 -11.54
C ALA A 231 -20.77 5.24 -12.04
N TYR A 232 -20.00 5.79 -11.12
CA TYR A 232 -18.95 6.77 -11.35
C TYR A 232 -17.57 6.09 -11.24
N PHE A 233 -16.84 6.01 -12.35
CA PHE A 233 -15.53 5.39 -12.42
C PHE A 233 -14.44 6.44 -12.25
N PHE A 234 -13.56 6.27 -11.26
CA PHE A 234 -12.50 7.20 -10.93
C PHE A 234 -11.15 6.68 -11.43
N HIS A 235 -10.48 7.48 -12.24
CA HIS A 235 -9.11 7.20 -12.69
C HIS A 235 -8.19 8.36 -12.33
N VAL A 236 -7.02 8.03 -11.76
CA VAL A 236 -6.02 9.04 -11.39
C VAL A 236 -5.09 9.30 -12.57
N PHE A 237 -4.91 10.57 -12.89
CA PHE A 237 -3.95 11.03 -13.89
C PHE A 237 -2.77 11.69 -13.19
N HIS A 238 -1.56 11.50 -13.73
CA HIS A 238 -0.38 12.18 -13.25
C HIS A 238 -0.54 13.69 -13.45
N THR A 239 -0.19 14.46 -12.42
CA THR A 239 -0.03 15.91 -12.55
C THR A 239 1.35 16.23 -13.10
N GLU A 240 1.51 17.42 -13.66
CA GLU A 240 2.82 17.88 -14.12
C GLU A 240 3.80 17.98 -12.95
N THR A 241 3.35 18.36 -11.76
CA THR A 241 4.16 18.35 -10.54
C THR A 241 4.65 16.93 -10.21
N GLU A 242 3.77 15.92 -10.27
CA GLU A 242 4.15 14.51 -10.05
C GLU A 242 5.17 14.03 -11.09
N LEU A 243 4.93 14.33 -12.36
CA LEU A 243 5.85 13.99 -13.45
C LEU A 243 7.22 14.66 -13.26
N ASN A 244 7.25 15.96 -12.96
CA ASN A 244 8.50 16.69 -12.74
C ASN A 244 9.29 16.13 -11.55
N ILE A 245 8.60 15.72 -10.47
CA ILE A 245 9.24 15.04 -9.34
C ILE A 245 9.81 13.70 -9.80
N GLU A 246 9.04 12.90 -10.54
CA GLU A 246 9.45 11.59 -11.04
C GLU A 246 10.69 11.68 -11.96
N PHE A 247 10.66 12.60 -12.93
CA PHE A 247 11.80 12.85 -13.82
C PHE A 247 13.01 13.44 -13.09
N GLY A 248 12.77 14.23 -12.05
CA GLY A 248 13.80 14.83 -11.19
C GLY A 248 14.37 13.89 -10.13
N GLN A 249 13.85 12.67 -9.98
CA GLN A 249 14.31 11.74 -8.95
C GLN A 249 15.80 11.44 -9.06
N THR A 250 16.50 11.67 -7.95
CA THR A 250 17.90 11.29 -7.77
C THR A 250 18.06 9.76 -7.80
N PRO A 251 19.27 9.24 -8.11
CA PRO A 251 19.54 7.81 -8.08
C PRO A 251 19.25 7.16 -6.71
N ILE A 252 19.41 7.92 -5.62
CA ILE A 252 19.12 7.43 -4.28
C ILE A 252 17.61 7.33 -4.04
N GLU A 253 16.80 8.27 -4.52
CA GLU A 253 15.33 8.22 -4.39
C GLU A 253 14.75 7.03 -5.16
N LYS A 254 15.22 6.78 -6.38
CA LYS A 254 14.85 5.57 -7.15
C LYS A 254 15.20 4.29 -6.41
N ARG A 255 16.38 4.28 -5.76
CA ARG A 255 16.80 3.17 -4.91
C ARG A 255 15.90 2.99 -3.69
N MET A 256 15.42 4.07 -3.08
CA MET A 256 14.49 3.99 -1.95
C MET A 256 13.13 3.41 -2.36
N CYS A 257 12.67 3.62 -3.59
CA CYS A 257 11.48 2.93 -4.10
C CYS A 257 11.70 1.41 -4.18
N TYR A 258 12.86 0.99 -4.69
CA TYR A 258 13.23 -0.43 -4.76
C TYR A 258 13.31 -1.11 -3.39
N TRP A 259 13.80 -0.39 -2.38
CA TRP A 259 13.98 -0.91 -1.02
C TRP A 259 12.70 -1.48 -0.42
N GLY A 260 11.54 -0.92 -0.74
CA GLY A 260 10.25 -1.49 -0.34
C GLY A 260 10.04 -2.89 -0.88
N HIS A 261 10.18 -3.07 -2.19
CA HIS A 261 10.03 -4.37 -2.85
C HIS A 261 11.06 -5.39 -2.39
N LYS A 262 12.32 -4.97 -2.24
CA LYS A 262 13.36 -5.87 -1.76
C LYS A 262 13.08 -6.35 -0.33
N PHE A 263 12.53 -5.49 0.51
CA PHE A 263 12.14 -5.87 1.86
C PHE A 263 10.96 -6.84 1.88
N GLU A 264 9.95 -6.66 1.00
CA GLU A 264 8.90 -7.66 0.82
C GLU A 264 9.48 -9.03 0.44
N ASP A 265 10.47 -9.06 -0.45
CA ASP A 265 11.13 -10.31 -0.87
C ASP A 265 11.83 -11.03 0.30
N TYR A 266 12.54 -10.29 1.15
CA TYR A 266 13.17 -10.85 2.37
C TYR A 266 12.15 -11.44 3.36
N LEU A 267 10.96 -10.87 3.39
CA LEU A 267 9.89 -11.28 4.30
C LEU A 267 9.06 -12.45 3.79
N CYS A 268 9.04 -12.66 2.47
CA CYS A 268 8.13 -13.59 1.81
C CYS A 268 8.83 -14.73 1.05
N SER A 269 10.17 -14.78 1.05
CA SER A 269 10.94 -15.82 0.37
C SER A 269 12.13 -16.25 1.22
N GLU A 270 12.31 -17.55 1.41
CA GLU A 270 13.52 -18.12 2.02
C GLU A 270 14.76 -17.86 1.15
N THR A 271 14.57 -17.78 -0.16
CA THR A 271 15.60 -17.44 -1.14
C THR A 271 15.17 -16.21 -1.94
N PRO A 272 15.35 -14.99 -1.39
CA PRO A 272 14.97 -13.75 -2.07
C PRO A 272 15.67 -13.63 -3.44
N PRO A 273 14.97 -13.20 -4.50
CA PRO A 273 15.58 -13.05 -5.80
C PRO A 273 16.71 -12.01 -5.75
N LEU A 274 17.80 -12.31 -6.44
CA LEU A 274 18.95 -11.41 -6.54
C LEU A 274 18.66 -10.21 -7.45
N PHE A 275 17.84 -10.42 -8.47
CA PHE A 275 17.43 -9.41 -9.44
C PHE A 275 15.97 -9.00 -9.20
N PRO A 276 15.61 -7.73 -9.44
CA PRO A 276 14.22 -7.30 -9.42
C PRO A 276 13.39 -8.09 -10.43
N SER A 277 12.30 -8.69 -9.98
CA SER A 277 11.30 -9.27 -10.88
C SER A 277 10.23 -8.23 -11.22
N PRO A 278 9.62 -8.28 -12.42
CA PRO A 278 8.44 -7.48 -12.73
C PRO A 278 7.36 -7.63 -11.65
N LYS A 279 6.76 -6.51 -11.23
CA LYS A 279 5.82 -6.51 -10.11
C LYS A 279 4.55 -7.28 -10.49
N LYS A 280 4.33 -8.39 -9.81
CA LYS A 280 3.13 -9.22 -9.87
C LYS A 280 2.26 -8.87 -8.66
N LEU A 281 0.97 -8.69 -8.88
CA LEU A 281 0.06 -8.08 -7.93
C LEU A 281 -1.05 -9.05 -7.56
N PHE A 282 -1.33 -9.17 -6.26
CA PHE A 282 -2.59 -9.71 -5.77
C PHE A 282 -3.43 -8.56 -5.22
N SER A 283 -4.71 -8.54 -5.56
CA SER A 283 -5.64 -7.52 -5.12
C SER A 283 -6.92 -8.14 -4.58
N LEU A 284 -7.41 -7.61 -3.46
CA LEU A 284 -8.80 -7.82 -3.04
C LEU A 284 -9.70 -6.88 -3.83
N VAL A 285 -10.95 -7.31 -4.05
CA VAL A 285 -12.03 -6.43 -4.47
C VAL A 285 -12.90 -6.18 -3.25
N ASN A 286 -12.89 -4.93 -2.79
CA ASN A 286 -13.63 -4.49 -1.62
C ASN A 286 -14.92 -3.79 -2.05
N LEU A 287 -16.00 -4.06 -1.33
CA LEU A 287 -17.23 -3.27 -1.33
C LEU A 287 -17.30 -2.52 0.00
N ALA A 288 -17.39 -1.20 -0.07
CA ALA A 288 -17.60 -0.35 1.09
C ALA A 288 -18.91 0.42 1.01
N THR A 289 -19.63 0.51 2.12
CA THR A 289 -20.74 1.44 2.30
C THR A 289 -20.25 2.62 3.11
N LEU A 290 -20.25 3.81 2.52
CA LEU A 290 -19.84 5.08 3.13
C LEU A 290 -21.05 6.02 3.19
N GLY A 291 -21.66 6.17 4.37
CA GLY A 291 -22.90 6.93 4.50
C GLY A 291 -23.98 6.41 3.57
N VAL A 292 -24.37 7.21 2.58
CA VAL A 292 -25.37 6.84 1.55
C VAL A 292 -24.75 6.33 0.25
N HIS A 293 -23.42 6.24 0.19
CA HIS A 293 -22.66 5.86 -0.99
C HIS A 293 -22.14 4.43 -0.88
N THR A 294 -22.00 3.79 -2.03
CA THR A 294 -21.39 2.46 -2.16
C THR A 294 -20.20 2.53 -3.10
N LEU A 295 -19.07 1.98 -2.67
CA LEU A 295 -17.79 2.03 -3.38
C LEU A 295 -17.29 0.61 -3.63
N VAL A 296 -16.97 0.28 -4.88
CA VAL A 296 -16.23 -0.92 -5.25
C VAL A 296 -14.81 -0.52 -5.62
N TYR A 297 -13.80 -1.17 -5.04
CA TYR A 297 -12.42 -0.84 -5.38
C TYR A 297 -11.46 -2.01 -5.21
N GLY A 298 -10.40 -1.98 -6.02
CA GLY A 298 -9.26 -2.89 -5.90
C GLY A 298 -8.28 -2.42 -4.83
N SER A 299 -7.88 -3.33 -3.95
CA SER A 299 -6.84 -3.11 -2.94
C SER A 299 -5.70 -4.09 -3.12
N GLU A 300 -4.53 -3.58 -3.50
CA GLU A 300 -3.29 -4.36 -3.53
C GLU A 300 -2.88 -4.78 -2.11
N ILE A 301 -2.48 -6.05 -1.99
CA ILE A 301 -2.04 -6.68 -0.74
C ILE A 301 -0.58 -7.07 -0.88
N ASP A 302 0.25 -6.65 0.07
CA ASP A 302 1.68 -6.97 0.08
C ASP A 302 1.91 -8.44 0.45
N ALA A 303 1.31 -8.89 1.56
CA ALA A 303 1.42 -10.27 2.02
C ALA A 303 0.25 -10.71 2.92
N CYS A 304 0.23 -11.99 3.29
CA CYS A 304 -0.62 -12.55 4.33
C CYS A 304 0.17 -13.37 5.36
N THR A 305 -0.46 -13.65 6.50
CA THR A 305 0.08 -14.54 7.52
C THR A 305 0.24 -15.97 6.98
N PRO A 306 1.28 -16.72 7.40
CA PRO A 306 1.53 -18.07 6.90
C PRO A 306 0.37 -19.03 7.13
N ASP A 307 0.12 -19.92 6.16
CA ASP A 307 -0.97 -20.90 6.23
C ASP A 307 -0.82 -21.88 7.41
N SER A 308 0.41 -22.09 7.93
CA SER A 308 0.66 -22.90 9.14
C SER A 308 -0.09 -22.38 10.37
N ILE A 309 -0.29 -21.06 10.47
CA ILE A 309 -1.05 -20.42 11.55
C ILE A 309 -2.57 -20.61 11.36
N LEU A 310 -3.02 -20.83 10.11
CA LEU A 310 -4.42 -21.09 9.77
C LEU A 310 -4.82 -22.55 10.02
N ASN A 311 -3.86 -23.46 9.96
CA ASN A 311 -4.05 -24.90 10.14
C ASN A 311 -3.85 -25.38 11.59
N ASP A 312 -3.54 -24.50 12.54
CA ASP A 312 -3.27 -24.85 13.94
C ASP A 312 -4.54 -25.14 14.78
N ASP A 313 -5.65 -25.47 14.09
CA ASP A 313 -6.82 -26.08 14.71
C ASP A 313 -6.56 -27.59 14.90
N ASN A 314 -6.02 -27.91 16.09
CA ASN A 314 -5.85 -29.26 16.68
C ASN A 314 -4.59 -30.06 16.30
N ASN A 315 -3.57 -30.01 17.17
CA ASN A 315 -2.83 -31.21 17.55
C ASN A 315 -2.17 -31.13 18.93
N ASN A 316 -2.99 -30.92 19.96
CA ASN A 316 -2.56 -31.17 21.35
C ASN A 316 -3.60 -31.88 22.22
N LYS A 317 -4.47 -32.73 21.65
CA LYS A 317 -5.22 -33.74 22.41
C LYS A 317 -5.31 -35.09 21.67
N SER A 318 -4.63 -36.06 22.27
CA SER A 318 -4.87 -37.51 22.26
C SER A 318 -4.81 -38.30 20.94
N LYS A 319 -3.75 -39.10 20.83
CA LYS A 319 -3.71 -40.37 20.10
C LYS A 319 -4.85 -41.28 20.58
N THR A 320 -5.76 -41.66 19.68
CA THR A 320 -6.21 -43.05 19.54
C THR A 320 -6.86 -43.22 18.17
N ILE A 321 -6.25 -44.10 17.38
CA ILE A 321 -6.78 -44.62 16.13
C ILE A 321 -7.94 -45.57 16.49
N THR A 322 -9.12 -45.37 15.89
CA THR A 322 -9.98 -46.46 15.42
C THR A 322 -10.94 -45.90 14.37
N ASN A 323 -11.06 -46.65 13.27
CA ASN A 323 -11.94 -46.39 12.12
C ASN A 323 -13.42 -46.32 12.52
N LEU A 324 -14.23 -45.55 11.79
CA LEU A 324 -15.37 -46.04 10.98
C LEU A 324 -16.08 -44.88 10.24
N ASN A 325 -16.82 -45.26 9.21
CA ASN A 325 -17.35 -44.49 8.09
C ASN A 325 -18.53 -43.55 8.41
N ASN A 326 -18.78 -42.66 7.43
CA ASN A 326 -20.03 -42.01 7.05
C ASN A 326 -20.78 -41.21 8.14
N ASP A 327 -20.80 -39.89 7.98
CA ASP A 327 -22.08 -39.17 7.94
C ASP A 327 -21.93 -37.76 7.34
N ILE A 328 -22.97 -37.40 6.60
CA ILE A 328 -23.21 -36.11 5.95
C ILE A 328 -23.65 -35.10 7.00
N ASP A 329 -23.20 -33.86 6.80
CA ASP A 329 -23.72 -32.59 7.33
C ASP A 329 -23.13 -31.96 8.62
N SER A 330 -22.89 -30.65 8.49
CA SER A 330 -22.94 -29.62 9.55
C SER A 330 -21.77 -29.36 10.53
N ASN A 331 -20.50 -29.63 10.17
CA ASN A 331 -19.38 -29.07 10.96
C ASN A 331 -18.81 -27.78 10.36
N LYS A 332 -19.29 -26.63 10.87
CA LYS A 332 -18.58 -25.33 10.79
C LYS A 332 -17.27 -25.44 11.58
N THR A 333 -16.24 -26.04 10.98
CA THR A 333 -14.86 -25.84 11.42
C THR A 333 -14.58 -24.34 11.33
N HIS A 334 -14.25 -23.70 12.46
CA HIS A 334 -13.83 -22.30 12.52
C HIS A 334 -12.46 -22.12 11.82
N LYS A 335 -12.39 -22.36 10.51
CA LYS A 335 -11.18 -22.08 9.72
C LYS A 335 -10.78 -20.64 9.99
N LYS A 336 -9.63 -20.46 10.62
CA LYS A 336 -9.06 -19.15 10.93
C LYS A 336 -9.02 -18.34 9.62
N LYS A 337 -9.61 -17.14 9.63
CA LYS A 337 -9.61 -16.27 8.45
C LYS A 337 -8.17 -15.85 8.18
N ARG A 338 -7.75 -15.89 6.90
CA ARG A 338 -6.47 -15.35 6.47
C ARG A 338 -6.36 -13.88 6.86
N THR A 339 -5.24 -13.50 7.48
CA THR A 339 -4.96 -12.12 7.87
C THR A 339 -3.96 -11.51 6.88
N TYR A 340 -4.27 -10.30 6.41
CA TYR A 340 -3.41 -9.54 5.51
C TYR A 340 -2.56 -8.54 6.28
N VAL A 341 -1.40 -8.20 5.73
CA VAL A 341 -0.43 -7.29 6.35
C VAL A 341 0.12 -6.33 5.30
N GLU A 342 0.30 -5.08 5.71
CA GLU A 342 0.99 -4.06 4.92
C GLU A 342 2.47 -4.06 5.33
N ILE A 343 3.39 -3.91 4.38
CA ILE A 343 4.83 -3.93 4.62
C ILE A 343 5.40 -2.53 4.34
N LYS A 344 6.20 -2.00 5.27
CA LYS A 344 6.86 -0.70 5.08
C LYS A 344 8.31 -0.74 5.57
N VAL A 345 9.19 -0.06 4.83
CA VAL A 345 10.57 0.24 5.27
C VAL A 345 10.63 1.68 5.74
N VAL A 346 11.28 1.92 6.87
CA VAL A 346 11.40 3.23 7.51
C VAL A 346 12.83 3.55 7.90
N TYR A 347 13.21 4.80 7.72
CA TYR A 347 14.42 5.35 8.32
C TYR A 347 14.11 5.78 9.75
N ALA A 348 14.46 4.91 10.69
CA ALA A 348 14.38 5.12 12.14
C ALA A 348 15.14 3.98 12.82
N GLN A 349 15.63 4.18 14.05
CA GLN A 349 16.26 3.13 14.85
C GLN A 349 15.26 2.39 15.74
N ASN A 350 14.12 3.00 16.05
CA ASN A 350 13.09 2.42 16.91
C ASN A 350 11.74 3.13 16.74
N MET A 351 10.70 2.61 17.41
CA MET A 351 9.35 3.18 17.39
C MET A 351 9.26 4.62 17.92
N LEU A 352 10.07 4.99 18.92
CA LEU A 352 10.03 6.34 19.49
C LEU A 352 10.47 7.37 18.44
N GLU A 353 11.58 7.10 17.75
CA GLU A 353 12.06 7.93 16.65
C GLU A 353 11.09 7.92 15.46
N LEU A 354 10.51 6.78 15.12
CA LEU A 354 9.49 6.70 14.06
C LEU A 354 8.30 7.62 14.35
N HIS A 355 7.80 7.63 15.59
CA HIS A 355 6.67 8.46 15.98
C HIS A 355 6.95 9.96 15.84
N THR A 356 8.21 10.40 15.95
CA THR A 356 8.57 11.82 15.78
C THR A 356 8.80 12.17 14.32
N THR A 357 9.52 11.33 13.56
CA THR A 357 9.93 11.64 12.18
C THR A 357 8.85 11.34 11.15
N THR A 358 7.96 10.39 11.42
CA THR A 358 7.03 9.82 10.43
C THR A 358 5.56 10.14 10.72
N ALA A 359 5.26 10.92 11.76
CA ALA A 359 3.89 11.33 12.12
C ALA A 359 3.09 11.92 10.95
N ARG A 360 3.75 12.63 10.03
CA ARG A 360 3.11 13.20 8.82
C ARG A 360 2.62 12.13 7.83
N LYS A 361 3.23 10.94 7.82
CA LYS A 361 2.85 9.83 6.92
C LYS A 361 1.71 8.97 7.50
N TYR A 362 1.42 9.09 8.79
CA TYR A 362 0.46 8.24 9.49
C TYR A 362 -0.96 8.32 8.93
N GLY A 363 -1.41 9.49 8.50
CA GLY A 363 -2.71 9.60 7.82
C GLY A 363 -2.77 8.81 6.51
N LYS A 364 -1.67 8.79 5.74
CA LYS A 364 -1.56 8.01 4.49
C LYS A 364 -1.55 6.51 4.77
N TRP A 365 -0.81 6.07 5.79
CA TRP A 365 -0.73 4.66 6.17
C TRP A 365 -2.03 4.14 6.78
N TRP A 366 -2.64 4.92 7.68
CA TRP A 366 -3.94 4.60 8.27
C TRP A 366 -4.99 4.46 7.17
N SER A 367 -5.13 5.43 6.27
CA SER A 367 -6.15 5.38 5.20
C SER A 367 -5.88 4.25 4.21
N GLN A 368 -4.61 3.92 3.93
CA GLN A 368 -4.25 2.77 3.12
C GLN A 368 -4.78 1.46 3.74
N CYS A 369 -4.44 1.21 5.01
CA CYS A 369 -4.80 -0.04 5.69
C CYS A 369 -6.29 -0.12 6.03
N PHE A 370 -6.88 0.99 6.50
CA PHE A 370 -8.29 1.08 6.87
C PHE A 370 -9.22 0.75 5.69
N LEU A 371 -8.95 1.28 4.50
CA LEU A 371 -9.73 0.97 3.30
C LEU A 371 -9.65 -0.51 2.90
N THR A 372 -8.65 -1.25 3.37
CA THR A 372 -8.47 -2.66 3.00
C THR A 372 -8.81 -3.61 4.15
N GLY A 373 -9.10 -3.09 5.35
CA GLY A 373 -9.31 -3.90 6.55
C GLY A 373 -8.03 -4.54 7.08
N ILE A 374 -6.86 -3.99 6.75
CA ILE A 374 -5.58 -4.41 7.31
C ILE A 374 -5.40 -3.77 8.68
N GLU A 375 -5.10 -4.59 9.69
CA GLU A 375 -5.02 -4.12 11.09
C GLU A 375 -3.59 -3.82 11.56
N GLN A 376 -2.59 -4.22 10.78
CA GLN A 376 -1.18 -4.08 11.14
C GLN A 376 -0.26 -3.80 9.94
N ILE A 377 0.77 -3.01 10.21
CA ILE A 377 1.89 -2.74 9.30
C ILE A 377 3.13 -3.42 9.88
N LEU A 378 3.83 -4.21 9.08
CA LEU A 378 5.14 -4.75 9.43
C LEU A 378 6.24 -3.76 9.00
N LEU A 379 6.94 -3.19 9.97
CA LEU A 379 7.95 -2.15 9.76
C LEU A 379 9.35 -2.75 9.76
N GLY A 380 10.12 -2.51 8.70
CA GLY A 380 11.57 -2.70 8.67
C GLY A 380 12.30 -1.39 8.98
N PHE A 381 13.05 -1.36 10.08
CA PHE A 381 13.87 -0.23 10.49
C PHE A 381 15.23 -0.31 9.81
N ARG A 382 15.48 0.57 8.84
CA ARG A 382 16.74 0.65 8.11
C ARG A 382 17.65 1.77 8.62
N ASP A 383 18.94 1.59 8.43
CA ASP A 383 19.94 2.65 8.56
C ASP A 383 20.13 3.45 7.24
N ASP A 384 21.11 4.36 7.23
CA ASP A 384 21.49 5.16 6.07
C ASP A 384 22.11 4.34 4.92
N TYR A 385 22.66 3.18 5.23
CA TYR A 385 23.26 2.28 4.25
C TYR A 385 22.22 1.39 3.57
N GLY A 386 20.95 1.45 3.97
CA GLY A 386 19.90 0.60 3.43
C GLY A 386 19.87 -0.79 4.07
N ILE A 387 20.44 -0.95 5.27
CA ILE A 387 20.43 -2.22 6.01
C ILE A 387 19.32 -2.21 7.05
N VAL A 388 18.39 -3.16 6.94
CA VAL A 388 17.36 -3.39 7.98
C VAL A 388 17.95 -4.30 9.05
N ARG A 389 17.87 -3.88 10.32
CA ARG A 389 18.31 -4.69 11.47
C ARG A 389 17.21 -5.07 12.44
N GLN A 390 16.04 -4.47 12.29
CA GLN A 390 14.94 -4.67 13.21
C GLN A 390 13.61 -4.62 12.47
N ILE A 391 12.71 -5.52 12.85
CA ILE A 391 11.36 -5.60 12.31
C ILE A 391 10.38 -5.55 13.46
N GLN A 392 9.34 -4.72 13.36
CA GLN A 392 8.29 -4.64 14.38
C GLN A 392 6.91 -4.45 13.77
N PRO A 393 5.86 -5.05 14.36
CA PRO A 393 4.49 -4.76 14.00
C PRO A 393 4.06 -3.39 14.57
N LEU A 394 3.33 -2.63 13.78
CA LEU A 394 2.63 -1.41 14.17
C LEU A 394 1.14 -1.58 13.90
N LEU A 395 0.34 -1.57 14.97
CA LEU A 395 -1.11 -1.70 14.87
C LEU A 395 -1.73 -0.38 14.38
N ILE A 396 -2.73 -0.49 13.50
CA ILE A 396 -3.41 0.70 12.95
C ILE A 396 -4.11 1.52 14.03
N LYS A 397 -4.63 0.87 15.07
CA LYS A 397 -5.20 1.55 16.25
C LYS A 397 -4.18 2.45 16.97
N ASP A 398 -2.92 2.05 17.01
CA ASP A 398 -1.85 2.81 17.67
C ASP A 398 -1.47 4.04 16.83
N ILE A 399 -1.60 3.95 15.51
CA ILE A 399 -1.45 5.09 14.60
C ILE A 399 -2.56 6.12 14.86
N GLU A 400 -3.80 5.67 14.99
CA GLU A 400 -4.97 6.54 15.21
C GLU A 400 -4.91 7.27 16.56
N THR A 401 -4.55 6.58 17.65
CA THR A 401 -4.40 7.21 18.98
C THR A 401 -3.33 8.30 19.03
N ARG A 402 -2.36 8.26 18.11
CA ARG A 402 -1.28 9.24 17.99
C ARG A 402 -1.59 10.37 17.01
N ALA A 403 -2.69 10.29 16.26
CA ALA A 403 -3.09 11.31 15.32
C ALA A 403 -3.38 12.63 16.06
N ARG A 404 -2.75 13.72 15.60
CA ARG A 404 -2.95 15.07 16.16
C ARG A 404 -3.61 16.03 15.19
N THR A 405 -3.38 15.80 13.90
CA THR A 405 -3.80 16.69 12.84
C THR A 405 -4.87 16.07 11.96
N TRP A 406 -5.37 14.87 12.28
CA TRP A 406 -6.40 14.14 11.53
C TRP A 406 -7.15 13.18 12.44
N SER A 407 -8.29 12.68 11.95
CA SER A 407 -9.06 11.61 12.59
C SER A 407 -9.79 10.76 11.55
N SER A 408 -10.14 9.53 11.89
CA SER A 408 -10.93 8.62 11.05
C SER A 408 -12.23 9.26 10.58
N SER A 409 -12.96 9.92 11.50
CA SER A 409 -14.21 10.63 11.20
C SER A 409 -14.00 11.77 10.21
N SER A 410 -12.93 12.55 10.34
CA SER A 410 -12.65 13.62 9.38
C SER A 410 -12.37 13.09 7.97
N PHE A 411 -11.61 12.00 7.87
CA PHE A 411 -11.31 11.35 6.60
C PHE A 411 -12.58 10.84 5.89
N LEU A 412 -13.43 10.11 6.62
CA LEU A 412 -14.68 9.56 6.08
C LEU A 412 -15.67 10.66 5.70
N SER A 413 -15.74 11.71 6.51
CA SER A 413 -16.63 12.85 6.25
C SER A 413 -16.27 13.61 4.99
N PHE A 414 -14.98 13.85 4.77
CA PHE A 414 -14.54 14.50 3.55
C PHE A 414 -14.73 13.63 2.32
N LEU A 415 -14.44 12.32 2.42
CA LEU A 415 -14.71 11.40 1.31
C LEU A 415 -16.20 11.36 0.95
N ASN A 416 -17.08 11.34 1.95
CA ASN A 416 -18.53 11.38 1.74
C ASN A 416 -18.97 12.69 1.08
N GLU A 417 -18.44 13.82 1.54
CA GLU A 417 -18.71 15.14 0.95
C GLU A 417 -18.22 15.23 -0.50
N PHE A 418 -17.05 14.66 -0.82
CA PHE A 418 -16.54 14.57 -2.17
C PHE A 418 -17.43 13.70 -3.07
N CYS A 419 -17.85 12.51 -2.61
CA CYS A 419 -18.78 11.65 -3.34
C CYS A 419 -20.11 12.36 -3.63
N ALA A 420 -20.66 13.08 -2.64
CA ALA A 420 -21.86 13.89 -2.82
C ALA A 420 -21.65 15.03 -3.82
N PHE A 421 -20.48 15.68 -3.79
CA PHE A 421 -20.11 16.72 -4.75
C PHE A 421 -20.04 16.17 -6.18
N VAL A 422 -19.40 15.02 -6.41
CA VAL A 422 -19.35 14.36 -7.72
C VAL A 422 -20.76 14.06 -8.24
N ARG A 423 -21.64 13.47 -7.41
CA ARG A 423 -23.03 13.18 -7.80
C ARG A 423 -23.85 14.42 -8.12
N LYS A 424 -23.63 15.53 -7.39
CA LYS A 424 -24.32 16.79 -7.65
C LYS A 424 -23.83 17.43 -8.95
N THR A 425 -22.53 17.34 -9.22
CA THR A 425 -21.89 17.89 -10.41
C THR A 425 -22.28 17.12 -11.68
N ILE A 426 -22.31 15.79 -11.60
CA ILE A 426 -22.62 14.90 -12.73
C ILE A 426 -24.07 14.43 -12.59
N THR A 427 -25.00 15.24 -13.11
CA THR A 427 -26.45 14.94 -13.05
C THR A 427 -26.84 13.79 -13.98
N LYS A 428 -27.89 13.06 -13.60
CA LYS A 428 -28.31 11.81 -14.27
C LYS A 428 -28.79 11.97 -15.72
N ASP A 429 -29.18 13.18 -16.12
CA ASP A 429 -30.00 13.37 -17.31
C ASP A 429 -29.22 13.71 -18.58
N TYR A 430 -27.90 13.92 -18.52
CA TYR A 430 -27.18 14.47 -19.68
C TYR A 430 -26.06 13.60 -20.27
N PHE A 431 -25.37 12.74 -19.53
CA PHE A 431 -24.14 12.10 -20.04
C PHE A 431 -23.79 10.73 -19.40
N GLU A 432 -24.66 9.73 -19.49
CA GLU A 432 -24.28 8.30 -19.30
C GLU A 432 -23.65 7.72 -20.60
N ASP A 433 -22.93 8.55 -21.37
CA ASP A 433 -22.40 8.20 -22.70
C ASP A 433 -21.15 7.31 -22.63
N GLY A 434 -20.55 7.14 -21.44
CA GLY A 434 -19.29 6.43 -21.24
C GLY A 434 -18.08 7.10 -21.88
N LYS A 435 -18.21 8.35 -22.36
CA LYS A 435 -17.20 9.08 -23.14
C LYS A 435 -16.87 10.45 -22.57
N THR A 436 -17.81 11.10 -21.90
CA THR A 436 -17.54 12.41 -21.29
C THR A 436 -16.75 12.21 -20.00
N VAL A 437 -15.56 12.83 -19.93
CA VAL A 437 -14.69 12.77 -18.76
C VAL A 437 -14.82 14.06 -17.95
N TYR A 438 -15.19 13.94 -16.69
CA TYR A 438 -15.17 15.04 -15.72
C TYR A 438 -13.82 15.01 -14.99
N LEU A 439 -12.94 15.93 -15.33
CA LEU A 439 -11.63 16.05 -14.70
C LEU A 439 -11.74 16.91 -13.44
N PHE A 440 -11.58 16.31 -12.28
CA PHE A 440 -11.45 16.98 -10.99
C PHE A 440 -9.98 17.24 -10.67
N TYR A 441 -9.67 18.44 -10.21
CA TYR A 441 -8.33 18.86 -9.84
C TYR A 441 -8.32 19.50 -8.47
N PHE A 442 -7.43 19.01 -7.60
CA PHE A 442 -7.17 19.60 -6.31
C PHE A 442 -5.93 20.49 -6.37
N SER A 443 -6.09 21.77 -6.02
CA SER A 443 -4.98 22.68 -5.77
C SER A 443 -4.72 22.76 -4.25
N PRO A 444 -3.52 22.38 -3.79
CA PRO A 444 -3.15 22.56 -2.40
C PRO A 444 -3.03 24.02 -1.96
N GLN A 445 -2.61 24.91 -2.87
CA GLN A 445 -2.48 26.34 -2.62
C GLN A 445 -3.85 26.99 -2.37
N GLU A 446 -4.82 26.68 -3.21
CA GLU A 446 -6.19 27.21 -3.07
C GLU A 446 -7.03 26.44 -2.04
N LYS A 447 -6.60 25.23 -1.67
CA LYS A 447 -7.38 24.26 -0.87
C LYS A 447 -8.76 24.03 -1.46
N LYS A 448 -8.84 23.90 -2.78
CA LYS A 448 -10.09 23.75 -3.53
C LYS A 448 -9.97 22.64 -4.55
N ILE A 449 -11.09 21.97 -4.79
CA ILE A 449 -11.28 21.05 -5.89
C ILE A 449 -12.12 21.76 -6.96
N LYS A 450 -11.52 21.93 -8.14
CA LYS A 450 -12.14 22.46 -9.35
C LYS A 450 -12.42 21.32 -10.32
N TRP A 451 -13.26 21.55 -11.33
CA TRP A 451 -13.52 20.56 -12.37
C TRP A 451 -13.80 21.19 -13.74
N ARG A 452 -13.54 20.42 -14.81
CA ARG A 452 -13.99 20.66 -16.20
C ARG A 452 -14.42 19.36 -16.86
N THR A 453 -15.10 19.46 -17.99
CA THR A 453 -15.34 18.32 -18.88
C THR A 453 -14.33 18.30 -20.03
N THR A 454 -14.05 17.11 -20.55
CA THR A 454 -13.33 16.90 -21.81
C THR A 454 -13.79 15.60 -22.48
N THR A 455 -13.61 15.52 -23.78
CA THR A 455 -13.84 14.31 -24.60
C THR A 455 -12.56 13.86 -25.29
N GLU A 456 -11.41 14.47 -24.99
CA GLU A 456 -10.11 14.11 -25.55
C GLU A 456 -9.78 12.63 -25.28
N SER A 457 -9.26 11.95 -26.29
CA SER A 457 -8.92 10.52 -26.23
C SER A 457 -7.88 10.21 -25.13
N ALA A 458 -6.98 11.14 -24.84
CA ALA A 458 -5.96 10.99 -23.80
C ALA A 458 -6.52 10.82 -22.38
N TYR A 459 -7.77 11.23 -22.14
CA TYR A 459 -8.44 11.07 -20.85
C TYR A 459 -9.48 9.94 -20.85
N GLN A 460 -9.65 9.22 -21.95
CA GLN A 460 -10.52 8.05 -21.99
C GLN A 460 -9.84 6.89 -21.29
N PHE A 461 -10.53 6.30 -20.31
CA PHE A 461 -9.99 5.19 -19.51
C PHE A 461 -10.99 4.04 -19.30
N LEU A 462 -12.22 4.15 -19.82
CA LEU A 462 -13.11 3.01 -19.94
C LEU A 462 -12.91 2.38 -21.33
N PRO A 463 -12.42 1.14 -21.42
CA PRO A 463 -12.12 0.52 -22.69
C PRO A 463 -13.38 0.04 -23.41
N ASP A 464 -13.32 -0.01 -24.74
CA ASP A 464 -14.45 -0.43 -25.58
C ASP A 464 -14.95 -1.82 -25.21
N TRP A 465 -14.06 -2.78 -24.92
CA TRP A 465 -14.47 -4.14 -24.53
C TRP A 465 -15.33 -4.18 -23.26
N PHE A 466 -15.26 -3.16 -22.41
CA PHE A 466 -16.09 -3.02 -21.22
C PHE A 466 -17.38 -2.27 -21.54
N THR A 467 -17.31 -1.17 -22.30
CA THR A 467 -18.48 -0.33 -22.59
C THR A 467 -19.40 -0.89 -23.68
N SER A 468 -18.85 -1.70 -24.60
CA SER A 468 -19.57 -2.37 -25.69
C SER A 468 -20.16 -3.72 -25.28
N GLN A 469 -19.87 -4.21 -24.06
CA GLN A 469 -20.45 -5.46 -23.58
C GLN A 469 -21.96 -5.33 -23.50
N ASP A 470 -22.65 -6.30 -24.08
CA ASP A 470 -24.09 -6.45 -23.86
C ASP A 470 -24.31 -7.04 -22.47
N PHE A 471 -24.59 -6.16 -21.51
CA PHE A 471 -25.00 -6.57 -20.17
C PHE A 471 -26.52 -6.81 -20.08
N SER A 472 -27.26 -6.79 -21.19
CA SER A 472 -28.69 -7.12 -21.22
C SER A 472 -28.97 -8.62 -21.41
N SER A 473 -28.00 -9.39 -21.89
CA SER A 473 -28.14 -10.84 -22.09
C SER A 473 -27.75 -11.62 -20.83
N SER A 474 -28.76 -12.21 -20.20
CA SER A 474 -28.64 -13.17 -19.10
C SER A 474 -28.34 -14.57 -19.63
N GLU A 475 -27.37 -14.72 -20.54
CA GLU A 475 -27.01 -16.06 -21.03
C GLU A 475 -25.76 -16.57 -20.31
N VAL A 476 -26.01 -17.54 -19.45
CA VAL A 476 -25.01 -18.38 -18.81
C VAL A 476 -24.33 -19.22 -19.89
N VAL A 477 -23.17 -18.78 -20.37
CA VAL A 477 -22.30 -19.66 -21.16
C VAL A 477 -21.58 -20.58 -20.18
N ILE A 478 -22.14 -21.77 -19.97
CA ILE A 478 -21.43 -22.90 -19.37
C ILE A 478 -20.41 -23.36 -20.42
N PRO A 479 -19.09 -23.28 -20.17
CA PRO A 479 -18.12 -23.85 -21.09
C PRO A 479 -18.30 -25.37 -21.07
N SER A 480 -18.66 -25.96 -22.20
CA SER A 480 -18.64 -27.40 -22.40
C SER A 480 -17.20 -27.89 -22.24
N GLU A 481 -16.98 -28.80 -21.29
CA GLU A 481 -15.72 -29.53 -21.12
C GLU A 481 -15.43 -30.34 -22.39
N HIS A 482 -14.30 -30.05 -23.04
CA HIS A 482 -13.58 -30.97 -23.91
C HIS A 482 -12.08 -30.84 -23.67
#